data_AF-A0A2T7ALJ8-F1
#
_entry.id   AF-A0A2T7ALJ8-F1
#
_cell.length_a   1.000
_cell.length_b   1.000
_cell.length_c   1.000
_cell.angle_alpha   90.00
_cell.angle_beta   90.00
_cell.angle_gamma   90.00
#
_symmetry.space_group_name_H-M   'P 1'
#
loop_
_entity.id
_entity.type
_entity.pdbx_description
1 polymer ?
#
loop_
_entity_poly.entity_id
_entity_poly.type
_entity_poly.pdbx_seq_one_letter_code
_entity_poly.pdbx_strand_id
1 'polypeptide(L)'
;MEYLFFDALYLIAAIAVGVVVCRAALWIRQCVIEADIMKNGIAANADILSIHRDNHLHRHNVKCVMVVRFKTQDGQEVQSRLVQIMSVREYKRFASGTGVTIKYAASRPARVVLYDRPLVLGAR
;
A
#
# COMPACT_ATOMS: atom_id res chain seq x y z
N MET A 1 15.70 -48.70 2.43
CA MET A 1 14.67 -47.80 1.85
C MET A 1 14.26 -46.67 2.79
N GLU A 2 14.43 -46.80 4.11
CA GLU A 2 14.03 -45.76 5.08
C GLU A 2 14.90 -44.49 5.04
N TYR A 3 16.21 -44.61 4.83
CA TYR A 3 17.13 -43.44 4.78
C TYR A 3 16.82 -42.46 3.65
N LEU A 4 16.49 -42.97 2.44
CA LEU A 4 16.07 -42.14 1.30
C LEU A 4 14.78 -41.37 1.58
N PHE A 5 13.89 -41.93 2.41
CA PHE A 5 12.64 -41.29 2.80
C PHE A 5 12.87 -40.13 3.77
N PHE A 6 13.76 -40.31 4.77
CA PHE A 6 14.11 -39.24 5.71
C PHE A 6 14.89 -38.10 5.05
N ASP A 7 15.81 -38.41 4.13
CA ASP A 7 16.54 -37.39 3.37
C ASP A 7 15.61 -36.55 2.47
N ALA A 8 14.66 -37.21 1.80
CA ALA A 8 13.65 -36.51 1.01
C ALA A 8 12.76 -35.60 1.88
N LEU A 9 12.35 -36.08 3.07
CA LEU A 9 11.56 -35.29 4.01
C LEU A 9 12.32 -34.05 4.50
N TYR A 10 13.61 -34.20 4.83
CA TYR A 10 14.47 -33.09 5.26
C TYR A 10 14.64 -32.05 4.15
N LEU A 11 14.85 -32.49 2.90
CA LEU A 11 15.02 -31.61 1.75
C LEU A 11 13.74 -30.81 1.45
N ILE A 12 12.56 -31.45 1.55
CA ILE A 12 11.27 -30.78 1.42
C ILE A 12 11.07 -29.74 2.53
N ALA A 13 11.40 -30.10 3.78
CA ALA A 13 11.30 -29.17 4.91
C ALA A 13 12.25 -27.96 4.73
N ALA A 14 13.48 -28.17 4.27
CA ALA A 14 14.44 -27.11 4.01
C ALA A 14 13.94 -26.14 2.91
N ILE A 15 13.36 -26.66 1.82
CA ILE A 15 12.76 -25.84 0.76
C ILE A 15 11.56 -25.05 1.31
N ALA A 16 10.67 -25.69 2.07
CA ALA A 16 9.51 -25.03 2.66
C ALA A 16 9.92 -23.88 3.59
N VAL A 17 10.91 -24.10 4.46
CA VAL A 17 11.48 -23.06 5.33
C VAL A 17 12.10 -21.94 4.50
N GLY A 18 12.87 -22.26 3.45
CA GLY A 18 13.44 -21.27 2.54
C GLY A 18 12.38 -20.38 1.89
N VAL A 19 11.27 -20.97 1.41
CA VAL A 19 10.14 -20.23 0.84
C VAL A 19 9.50 -19.29 1.86
N VAL A 20 9.29 -19.75 3.10
CA VAL A 20 8.72 -18.94 4.17
C VAL A 20 9.63 -17.75 4.51
N VAL A 21 10.93 -17.99 4.64
CA VAL A 21 11.93 -16.94 4.93
C VAL A 21 11.97 -15.91 3.80
N CYS A 22 12.01 -16.34 2.54
CA CYS A 22 11.97 -15.45 1.38
C CYS A 22 10.70 -14.59 1.36
N ARG A 23 9.53 -15.17 1.64
CA ARG A 23 8.27 -14.42 1.70
C ARG A 23 8.27 -13.41 2.84
N ALA A 24 8.77 -13.79 4.02
CA ALA A 24 8.89 -12.88 5.15
C ALA A 24 9.83 -11.71 4.83
N ALA A 25 10.97 -11.97 4.19
CA ALA A 25 11.92 -10.92 3.79
C ALA A 25 11.31 -9.92 2.80
N LEU A 26 10.51 -10.39 1.83
CA LEU A 26 9.79 -9.51 0.89
C LEU A 26 8.77 -8.61 1.60
N TRP A 27 8.02 -9.17 2.56
CA TRP A 27 7.08 -8.42 3.39
C TRP A 27 7.78 -7.35 4.23
N ILE A 28 8.87 -7.72 4.92
CA ILE A 28 9.67 -6.77 5.72
C ILE A 28 10.19 -5.64 4.84
N ARG A 29 10.70 -5.96 3.65
CA ARG A 29 11.19 -4.95 2.70
C ARG A 29 10.09 -3.97 2.29
N GLN A 30 8.86 -4.44 2.06
CA GLN A 30 7.72 -3.58 1.77
C GLN A 30 7.42 -2.64 2.93
N CYS A 31 7.37 -3.14 4.17
CA CYS A 31 7.15 -2.31 5.36
C CYS A 31 8.24 -1.25 5.54
N VAL A 32 9.51 -1.59 5.27
CA VAL A 32 10.63 -0.63 5.35
C VAL A 32 10.49 0.46 4.29
N ILE A 33 10.13 0.10 3.06
CA ILE A 33 9.90 1.09 1.98
C ILE A 33 8.74 2.03 2.34
N GLU A 34 7.62 1.49 2.85
CA GLU A 34 6.48 2.32 3.25
C GLU A 34 6.84 3.24 4.41
N ALA A 35 7.56 2.74 5.42
CA ALA A 35 8.02 3.54 6.57
C ALA A 35 9.01 4.63 6.15
N ASP A 36 9.89 4.34 5.19
CA ASP A 36 10.81 5.32 4.63
C ASP A 36 10.07 6.42 3.88
N ILE A 37 9.09 6.08 3.04
CA ILE A 37 8.24 7.07 2.35
C ILE A 37 7.44 7.90 3.35
N MET A 38 6.94 7.30 4.43
CA MET A 38 6.23 8.04 5.47
C MET A 38 7.12 9.06 6.19
N LYS A 39 8.39 8.74 6.43
CA LYS A 39 9.34 9.62 7.12
C LYS A 39 9.97 10.65 6.19
N ASN A 40 10.55 10.18 5.09
CA ASN A 40 11.43 10.93 4.20
C ASN A 40 10.76 11.30 2.86
N GLY A 41 9.56 10.80 2.58
CA GLY A 41 8.84 11.07 1.34
C GLY A 41 8.36 12.51 1.25
N ILE A 42 8.25 12.98 0.00
CA ILE A 42 7.80 14.33 -0.32
C ILE A 42 6.28 14.38 -0.24
N ALA A 43 5.74 15.33 0.53
CA ALA A 43 4.30 15.54 0.61
C ALA A 43 3.77 16.25 -0.64
N ALA A 44 2.66 15.78 -1.18
CA ALA A 44 1.94 16.40 -2.29
C ALA A 44 0.43 16.27 -2.11
N ASN A 45 -0.29 17.25 -2.63
CA ASN A 45 -1.74 17.18 -2.78
C ASN A 45 -2.07 16.29 -3.97
N ALA A 46 -2.97 15.34 -3.75
CA ALA A 46 -3.42 14.40 -4.76
C ALA A 46 -4.94 14.41 -4.83
N ASP A 47 -5.47 14.29 -6.04
CA ASP A 47 -6.89 14.12 -6.28
C ASP A 47 -7.21 12.64 -6.41
N ILE A 48 -8.28 12.20 -5.74
CA ILE A 48 -8.80 10.83 -5.92
C ILE A 48 -9.58 10.77 -7.23
N LEU A 49 -9.08 9.98 -8.18
CA LEU A 49 -9.77 9.72 -9.46
C LEU A 49 -10.80 8.60 -9.34
N SER A 50 -10.49 7.57 -8.55
CA SER A 50 -11.42 6.48 -8.28
C SER A 50 -11.07 5.78 -6.99
N ILE A 51 -12.09 5.21 -6.36
CA ILE A 51 -11.96 4.34 -5.21
C ILE A 51 -12.81 3.10 -5.44
N HIS A 52 -12.19 1.93 -5.34
CA HIS A 52 -12.87 0.66 -5.45
C HIS A 52 -12.68 -0.13 -4.16
N ARG A 53 -13.76 -0.76 -3.72
CA ARG A 53 -13.74 -1.64 -2.56
C ARG A 53 -13.49 -3.06 -3.02
N ASP A 54 -12.32 -3.59 -2.68
CA ASP A 54 -11.83 -4.86 -3.23
C ASP A 54 -12.35 -6.06 -2.43
N ASN A 55 -12.53 -5.94 -1.10
CA ASN A 55 -13.12 -7.01 -0.28
C ASN A 55 -13.51 -6.60 1.15
N HIS A 56 -14.45 -7.34 1.75
CA HIS A 56 -14.77 -7.29 3.18
C HIS A 56 -13.64 -7.97 3.98
N LEU A 57 -12.64 -7.19 4.41
CA LEU A 57 -11.56 -7.75 5.23
C LEU A 57 -12.08 -8.15 6.61
N HIS A 58 -13.04 -7.41 7.19
CA HIS A 58 -13.82 -7.69 8.43
C HIS A 58 -15.13 -6.85 8.47
N ARG A 59 -16.01 -7.06 9.47
CA ARG A 59 -17.32 -6.37 9.60
C ARG A 59 -17.21 -4.83 9.60
N HIS A 60 -16.07 -4.28 10.03
CA HIS A 60 -15.86 -2.83 10.16
C HIS A 60 -14.76 -2.26 9.25
N ASN A 61 -13.87 -3.10 8.72
CA ASN A 61 -12.72 -2.69 7.91
C ASN A 61 -12.80 -3.26 6.50
N VAL A 62 -12.40 -2.43 5.55
CA VAL A 62 -12.50 -2.70 4.12
C VAL A 62 -11.17 -2.41 3.47
N LYS A 63 -10.78 -3.31 2.55
CA LYS A 63 -9.62 -3.07 1.71
C LYS A 63 -10.07 -2.23 0.53
N CYS A 64 -9.52 -1.03 0.43
CA CYS A 64 -9.84 -0.07 -0.62
C CYS A 64 -8.64 0.11 -1.54
N VAL A 65 -8.91 0.06 -2.83
CA VAL A 65 -7.98 0.40 -3.89
C VAL A 65 -8.33 1.80 -4.34
N MET A 66 -7.42 2.74 -4.17
CA MET A 66 -7.57 4.11 -4.63
C MET A 66 -6.63 4.37 -5.80
N VAL A 67 -7.11 5.13 -6.77
CA VAL A 67 -6.28 5.68 -7.83
C VAL A 67 -6.23 7.19 -7.63
N VAL A 68 -5.04 7.70 -7.41
CA VAL A 68 -4.79 9.11 -7.13
C VAL A 68 -3.94 9.73 -8.22
N ARG A 69 -4.13 11.03 -8.43
CA ARG A 69 -3.37 11.82 -9.38
C ARG A 69 -2.79 13.03 -8.68
N PHE A 70 -1.50 13.28 -8.88
CA PHE A 70 -0.81 14.36 -8.21
C PHE A 70 0.30 14.92 -9.11
N LYS A 71 0.77 16.11 -8.77
CA LYS A 71 1.95 16.71 -9.39
C LYS A 71 3.14 16.56 -8.47
N THR A 72 4.25 16.07 -9.03
CA THR A 72 5.55 16.04 -8.36
C THR A 72 6.11 17.46 -8.22
N GLN A 73 7.16 17.63 -7.42
CA GLN A 73 7.83 18.93 -7.29
C GLN A 73 8.41 19.43 -8.61
N ASP A 74 8.80 18.52 -9.50
CA ASP A 74 9.31 18.83 -10.84
C ASP A 74 8.21 19.16 -11.86
N GLY A 75 6.94 19.22 -11.42
CA GLY A 75 5.79 19.55 -12.26
C GLY A 75 5.24 18.38 -13.09
N GLN A 76 5.83 17.18 -12.98
CA GLN A 76 5.32 15.99 -13.66
C GLN A 76 4.02 15.51 -13.00
N GLU A 77 2.98 15.30 -13.82
CA GLU A 77 1.71 14.70 -13.39
C GLU A 77 1.83 13.18 -13.37
N VAL A 78 1.56 12.57 -12.22
CA VAL A 78 1.70 11.14 -11.98
C VAL A 78 0.39 10.58 -11.45
N GLN A 79 -0.02 9.45 -12.02
CA GLN A 79 -1.14 8.65 -11.52
C GLN A 79 -0.59 7.42 -10.81
N SER A 80 -1.05 7.18 -9.58
CA SER A 80 -0.63 6.02 -8.80
C SER A 80 -1.81 5.29 -8.18
N ARG A 81 -1.68 3.98 -8.08
CA ARG A 81 -2.62 3.10 -7.39
C ARG A 81 -2.07 2.80 -6.00
N LEU A 82 -2.90 3.05 -4.99
CA LEU A 82 -2.58 2.75 -3.60
C LEU A 82 -3.66 1.87 -2.97
N VAL A 83 -3.25 1.07 -1.99
CA VAL A 83 -4.13 0.15 -1.29
C VAL A 83 -4.12 0.52 0.18
N GLN A 84 -5.29 0.80 0.73
CA GLN A 84 -5.43 1.20 2.12
C GLN A 84 -6.51 0.36 2.79
N ILE A 85 -6.23 -0.08 4.02
CA ILE A 85 -7.24 -0.64 4.90
C ILE A 85 -7.86 0.53 5.67
N MET A 86 -9.17 0.67 5.56
CA MET A 86 -9.91 1.76 6.22
C MET A 86 -11.23 1.23 6.76
N SER A 87 -11.82 1.97 7.70
CA SER A 87 -13.15 1.67 8.18
C SER A 87 -14.20 2.01 7.11
N VAL A 88 -15.37 1.35 7.17
CA VAL A 88 -16.50 1.67 6.28
C VAL A 88 -16.93 3.14 6.37
N ARG A 89 -16.78 3.77 7.55
CA ARG A 89 -17.10 5.19 7.76
C ARG A 89 -16.09 6.11 7.09
N GLU A 90 -14.80 5.78 7.14
CA GLU A 90 -13.74 6.53 6.46
C GLU A 90 -13.88 6.42 4.95
N TYR A 91 -14.16 5.22 4.42
CA TYR A 91 -14.39 5.00 2.99
C TYR A 91 -15.39 5.98 2.39
N LYS A 92 -16.52 6.20 3.08
CA LYS A 92 -17.55 7.15 2.62
C LYS A 92 -17.07 8.61 2.54
N ARG A 93 -16.00 8.97 3.25
CA ARG A 93 -15.40 10.32 3.20
C ARG A 93 -14.41 10.48 2.04
N PHE A 94 -13.89 9.38 1.51
CA PHE A 94 -13.02 9.38 0.35
C PHE A 94 -13.88 9.20 -0.91
N ALA A 95 -14.51 10.28 -1.36
CA ALA A 95 -15.22 10.29 -2.64
C ALA A 95 -14.26 10.68 -3.79
N SER A 96 -14.57 10.25 -5.01
CA SER A 96 -13.91 10.76 -6.20
C SER A 96 -14.01 12.29 -6.25
N GLY A 97 -12.90 12.96 -6.56
CA GLY A 97 -12.81 14.43 -6.54
C GLY A 97 -12.47 15.03 -5.17
N THR A 98 -12.26 14.22 -4.13
CA THR A 98 -11.75 14.70 -2.85
C THR A 98 -10.22 14.84 -2.92
N GLY A 99 -9.69 15.98 -2.48
CA GLY A 99 -8.26 16.19 -2.30
C GLY A 99 -7.73 15.47 -1.06
N VAL A 100 -6.62 14.78 -1.21
CA VAL A 100 -5.90 14.09 -0.12
C VAL A 100 -4.42 14.43 -0.14
N THR A 101 -3.79 14.33 1.02
CA THR A 101 -2.34 14.51 1.13
C THR A 101 -1.65 13.16 1.08
N ILE A 102 -0.77 12.98 0.11
CA ILE A 102 0.06 11.79 -0.01
C ILE A 102 1.53 12.13 0.23
N LYS A 103 2.33 11.13 0.56
CA LYS A 103 3.78 11.17 0.44
C LYS A 103 4.23 10.24 -0.67
N TYR A 104 5.15 10.69 -1.51
CA TYR A 104 5.74 9.88 -2.56
C TYR A 104 7.26 9.76 -2.41
N ALA A 105 7.83 8.68 -2.95
CA ALA A 105 9.28 8.53 -3.02
C ALA A 105 9.86 9.37 -4.16
N ALA A 106 10.80 10.27 -3.88
CA ALA A 106 11.44 11.09 -4.92
C ALA A 106 12.09 10.24 -6.03
N SER A 107 12.75 9.13 -5.66
CA SER A 107 13.39 8.22 -6.61
C SER A 107 12.39 7.42 -7.46
N ARG A 108 11.13 7.28 -7.01
CA ARG A 108 10.07 6.48 -7.67
C ARG A 108 8.71 7.09 -7.35
N PRO A 109 8.28 8.14 -8.08
CA PRO A 109 7.07 8.89 -7.74
C PRO A 109 5.79 8.03 -7.80
N ALA A 110 5.78 6.94 -8.57
CA ALA A 110 4.67 5.99 -8.55
C ALA A 110 4.45 5.31 -7.18
N ARG A 111 5.43 5.29 -6.27
CA ARG A 111 5.26 4.74 -4.91
C ARG A 111 4.77 5.84 -4.00
N VAL A 112 3.52 5.70 -3.56
CA VAL A 112 2.84 6.68 -2.74
C VAL A 112 2.25 6.02 -1.50
N VAL A 113 2.24 6.75 -0.41
CA VAL A 113 1.57 6.38 0.84
C VAL A 113 0.61 7.51 1.21
N LEU A 114 -0.58 7.15 1.68
CA LEU A 114 -1.53 8.13 2.18
C LEU A 114 -0.98 8.72 3.48
N TYR A 115 -0.72 10.03 3.51
CA TYR A 115 -0.11 10.69 4.67
C TYR A 115 -1.16 11.26 5.61
N ASP A 116 -2.19 11.92 5.06
CA ASP A 116 -3.27 12.49 5.85
C ASP A 116 -4.66 12.05 5.35
N ARG A 117 -5.61 12.00 6.29
CA ARG A 117 -7.03 11.72 6.02
C ARG A 117 -7.62 12.95 5.29
N PRO A 118 -8.70 12.79 4.52
CA PRO A 118 -9.15 13.82 3.61
C PRO A 118 -9.53 15.07 4.40
N LEU A 119 -8.88 16.18 4.07
CA LEU A 119 -9.29 17.49 4.55
C LEU A 119 -10.56 17.86 3.78
N VAL A 120 -11.72 17.70 4.42
CA VAL A 120 -12.97 18.27 3.91
C VAL A 120 -12.82 19.79 4.05
N LEU A 121 -12.34 20.45 3.01
CA LEU A 121 -12.42 21.90 2.90
C LEU A 121 -13.92 22.22 2.86
N GLY A 122 -14.44 22.73 3.97
CA GLY A 122 -15.83 23.16 4.08
C GLY A 122 -16.14 24.11 2.93
N ALA A 123 -17.13 23.74 2.12
CA ALA A 123 -17.72 24.64 1.15
C ALA A 123 -18.20 25.90 1.91
N ARG A 124 -17.72 27.06 1.47
CA ARG A 124 -18.42 28.32 1.72
C ARG A 124 -19.59 28.43 0.76
#